data_AF-A0A6L5Q7K8-F1
#
_entry.id   AF-A0A6L5Q7K8-F1
#
_cell.length_a   1.000
_cell.length_b   1.000
_cell.length_c   1.000
_cell.angle_alpha   90.00
_cell.angle_beta   90.00
_cell.angle_gamma   90.00
#
_symmetry.space_group_name_H-M   'P 1'
#
loop_
_entity.id
_entity.type
_entity.pdbx_description
1 polymer ?
#
loop_
_entity_poly.entity_id
_entity_poly.type
_entity_poly.pdbx_seq_one_letter_code
_entity_poly.pdbx_strand_id
1 'polypeptide(L)' 'MCMTCSNTGVVHKEIYPGMITVEGCNCEVAEQQAATQKEKWNAWIEKFEGWKRGLLHEHRVG' A
#
# COMPACT_ATOMS: atom_id res chain seq x y z
N MET A 1 -19.11 0.04 -10.20
CA MET A 1 -19.08 -1.05 -9.20
C MET A 1 -18.48 -2.28 -9.87
N CYS A 2 -17.28 -2.71 -9.45
CA CYS A 2 -16.63 -3.90 -10.01
C CYS A 2 -17.23 -5.16 -9.39
N MET A 3 -17.84 -6.02 -10.20
CA MET A 3 -18.45 -7.28 -9.75
C MET A 3 -17.41 -8.31 -9.31
N THR A 4 -16.20 -8.26 -9.87
CA THR A 4 -15.13 -9.24 -9.62
C THR A 4 -14.48 -9.07 -8.25
N CYS A 5 -14.27 -7.83 -7.81
CA CYS A 5 -13.64 -7.53 -6.52
C CYS A 5 -14.59 -6.86 -5.52
N SER A 6 -15.88 -6.68 -5.87
CA SER A 6 -16.85 -5.95 -5.04
C SER A 6 -16.34 -4.56 -4.59
N ASN A 7 -15.62 -3.86 -5.46
CA ASN A 7 -14.91 -2.58 -5.20
C ASN A 7 -13.82 -2.62 -4.11
N THR A 8 -13.41 -3.79 -3.64
CA THR A 8 -12.30 -3.89 -2.67
C THR A 8 -10.92 -3.75 -3.32
N GLY A 9 -10.85 -3.81 -4.65
CA GLY A 9 -9.60 -3.73 -5.41
C GLY A 9 -8.79 -5.03 -5.43
N VAL A 10 -9.23 -6.06 -4.70
CA VAL A 10 -8.58 -7.38 -4.62
C VAL A 10 -9.60 -8.50 -4.85
N VAL A 11 -9.13 -9.61 -5.43
CA VAL A 11 -9.93 -10.80 -5.71
C VAL A 11 -9.40 -11.94 -4.87
N HIS A 12 -10.28 -12.57 -4.10
CA HIS A 12 -9.98 -13.76 -3.32
C HIS A 12 -10.48 -14.97 -4.09
N LYS A 13 -9.59 -15.91 -4.40
CA LYS A 13 -9.95 -17.13 -5.12
C LYS A 13 -9.47 -18.34 -4.33
N GLU A 14 -10.40 -19.16 -3.86
CA GLU A 14 -10.06 -20.44 -3.24
C GLU A 14 -9.73 -21.45 -4.34
N ILE A 15 -8.53 -22.05 -4.29
CA ILE A 15 -8.08 -23.05 -5.27
C ILE A 15 -8.21 -24.46 -4.69
N TYR A 16 -7.95 -24.60 -3.39
CA TYR A 16 -8.17 -25.82 -2.60
C TYR A 16 -8.78 -25.44 -1.26
N PRO A 17 -9.46 -26.37 -0.56
CA PRO A 17 -9.99 -26.11 0.77
C PRO A 17 -8.91 -25.55 1.70
N GLY A 18 -9.08 -24.29 2.13
CA GLY A 18 -8.12 -23.59 2.99
C GLY A 18 -6.93 -22.92 2.29
N MET A 19 -6.84 -23.00 0.95
CA MET A 19 -5.83 -22.27 0.15
C MET A 19 -6.51 -21.22 -0.73
N ILE A 20 -6.34 -19.96 -0.32
CA ILE A 20 -6.87 -18.78 -1.01
C ILE A 20 -5.72 -18.03 -1.67
N THR A 21 -5.85 -17.73 -2.97
CA THR A 21 -5.01 -16.74 -3.63
C THR A 21 -5.67 -15.38 -3.55
N VAL A 22 -4.83 -14.37 -3.31
CA VAL A 22 -5.23 -12.97 -3.31
C VAL A 22 -4.55 -12.31 -4.50
N GLU A 23 -5.34 -11.90 -5.47
CA GLU A 23 -4.86 -11.24 -6.68
C GLU A 23 -5.39 -9.80 -6.74
N GLY A 24 -4.60 -8.90 -7.34
CA GLY A 24 -5.06 -7.54 -7.60
C GLY A 24 -6.14 -7.52 -8.69
N CYS A 25 -7.18 -6.72 -8.50
CA CYS A 25 -8.13 -6.44 -9.56
C CYS A 25 -7.57 -5.36 -10.50
N ASN A 26 -7.94 -5.38 -11.78
CA ASN A 26 -7.55 -4.35 -12.76
C ASN A 26 -8.64 -3.30 -12.97
N CYS A 27 -9.59 -3.17 -12.05
CA CYS A 27 -10.66 -2.19 -12.17
C CYS A 27 -10.18 -0.79 -11.80
N GLU A 28 -10.87 0.23 -12.30
CA GLU A 28 -10.55 1.65 -12.03
C GLU A 28 -10.40 1.96 -10.53
N VAL A 29 -11.24 1.35 -9.68
CA VAL A 29 -11.16 1.50 -8.22
C VAL A 29 -9.83 0.95 -7.68
N ALA A 30 -9.37 -0.20 -8.18
CA ALA A 30 -8.11 -0.79 -7.79
C ALA A 30 -6.91 0.07 -8.22
N GLU A 31 -6.96 0.61 -9.45
CA GLU A 31 -5.93 1.51 -9.95
C GLU A 31 -5.86 2.82 -9.16
N GLN A 32 -7.01 3.44 -8.86
CA GLN A 32 -7.09 4.63 -8.02
C GLN A 32 -6.56 4.35 -6.60
N GLN A 33 -6.94 3.22 -5.99
CA GLN A 33 -6.42 2.81 -4.69
C GLN A 33 -4.90 2.60 -4.73
N ALA A 34 -4.38 1.94 -5.76
CA ALA A 34 -2.95 1.72 -5.91
C ALA A 34 -2.19 3.05 -6.04
N ALA A 35 -2.69 4.00 -6.83
CA ALA A 35 -2.13 5.34 -6.96
C ALA A 35 -2.12 6.11 -5.63
N THR A 36 -3.26 6.15 -4.93
CA THR A 36 -3.38 6.81 -3.62
C THR A 36 -2.46 6.18 -2.57
N GLN A 37 -2.34 4.85 -2.55
CA GLN A 37 -1.45 4.19 -1.59
C GLN A 37 0.02 4.46 -1.91
N LYS A 38 0.38 4.54 -3.19
CA LYS A 38 1.74 4.92 -3.61
C LYS A 38 2.08 6.35 -3.18
N GLU A 39 1.17 7.30 -3.32
CA GLU A 39 1.35 8.68 -2.84
C GLU A 39 1.53 8.73 -1.33
N LYS A 40 0.68 8.02 -0.57
CA LYS A 40 0.81 7.91 0.89
C LYS A 40 2.13 7.28 1.31
N TRP A 41 2.58 6.27 0.58
CA TRP A 41 3.86 5.62 0.83
C TRP A 41 5.03 6.57 0.60
N ASN A 42 5.03 7.31 -0.51
CA ASN A 42 6.07 8.30 -0.80
C ASN A 42 6.12 9.40 0.27
N ALA A 43 4.97 9.95 0.67
CA ALA A 43 4.90 10.94 1.74
C ALA A 43 5.41 10.40 3.08
N TRP A 44 5.13 9.12 3.37
CA TRP A 44 5.67 8.45 4.56
C TRP A 44 7.19 8.31 4.50
N ILE A 45 7.75 7.93 3.34
CA ILE A 45 9.20 7.81 3.13
C ILE A 45 9.89 9.17 3.32
N GLU A 46 9.36 10.24 2.72
CA GLU A 46 9.93 11.59 2.89
C GLU A 46 9.95 12.02 4.37
N LYS A 47 8.85 11.79 5.09
CA LYS A 47 8.76 12.06 6.52
C LYS A 47 9.75 11.22 7.32
N PHE A 48 9.88 9.94 7.00
CA PHE A 48 10.81 9.02 7.65
C PHE A 48 12.27 9.44 7.43
N GLU A 49 12.64 9.86 6.22
CA GLU A 49 13.97 10.38 5.93
C GLU A 49 14.26 11.70 6.67
N GLY A 50 13.27 12.59 6.75
CA GLY A 50 13.36 13.80 7.57
C GLY A 50 13.64 13.48 9.04
N TRP A 51 12.92 12.49 9.58
CA TRP A 51 13.12 12.01 10.95
C TRP A 51 14.52 11.41 11.15
N LYS A 52 14.99 10.58 10.23
CA LYS A 52 16.34 10.00 10.26
C LYS A 52 17.42 11.08 10.28
N ARG A 53 17.26 12.16 9.50
CA ARG A 53 18.19 13.31 9.52
C ARG A 53 18.15 14.06 10.86
N GLY A 54 16.96 14.26 11.44
CA GLY A 54 16.80 14.89 12.76
C GLY A 54 17.49 14.09 13.88
N LEU A 55 17.28 12.77 13.92
CA LEU A 55 17.93 11.87 14.88
C LEU A 55 19.47 11.87 14.77
N LEU A 56 20.00 11.98 13.55
CA LEU A 56 21.44 12.11 13.32
C LEU A 56 21.99 13.48 13.75
N HIS A 57 21.17 14.53 13.70
CA HIS A 57 21.56 15.86 14.12
C HIS A 57 21.62 15.99 15.65
N GLU A 58 20.70 15.33 16.38
CA GLU A 58 20.71 15.25 17.85
C GLU A 58 21.92 14.46 18.38
N HIS A 59 22.33 13.39 17.69
CA HIS A 59 23.51 12.60 18.09
C HIS A 59 24.86 13.33 17.90
N ARG A 60 24.90 14.42 17.15
CA ARG A 60 26.14 15.16 16.83
C ARG A 60 26.35 16.41 17.70
N VAL A 61 25.34 16.82 18.47
CA VAL A 61 25.41 17.98 19.39
C VAL A 61 25.53 17.57 20.87
N GLY A 62 25.86 16.30 21.13
CA GLY A 62 26.25 15.80 22.44
C GLY A 62 27.74 15.99 22.73
#